data_AF-A0A6N2ZQC9-F1
#
_entry.id   AF-A0A6N2ZQC9-F1
#
_cell.length_a   1.000
_cell.length_b   1.000
_cell.length_c   1.000
_cell.angle_alpha   90.00
_cell.angle_beta   90.00
_cell.angle_gamma   90.00
#
_symmetry.space_group_name_H-M   'P 1'
#
loop_
_entity.id
_entity.type
_entity.pdbx_description
1 polymer ?
#
loop_
_entity_poly.entity_id
_entity_poly.type
_entity_poly.pdbx_seq_one_letter_code
_entity_poly.pdbx_strand_id
1 'polypeptide(L)'
;MSDTVHRFLLVEPADMDRFEGWLEDMARRGLHYRHRGVFFVHFRRGEPASVRYRLEPMGSLWSRESQDYCRALGWDRLGQVGRDFELYRNPDPDAPELHTDPVVRACGLERVSKTLRLRCAAILLCLALYLVSAFLAMRPGDFWVERFVSGSALYLFPLVLELLGIAAALRSFAAFFTIRRRLRRGVPSRRDGSWRWVAGSNIALLSLAGAFLLFSIWFFCASFTNDGWEGELDLVSEPYPILELRGLEGDPSLEAATSPTFLERFGYDAHNYVHCRRYPLLSEQYEVTQFLTDGGDYEPRLDMEWRRLSLPFLASPLLDELVYRYTEYNRFPDEYIVSELVLPGFDRAVLAAGNRWPGQKLFLQAGNVVIYLDYSGTQDLTARPELLAALAQFDGR
;
A
#
# COMPACT_ATOMS: atom_id res chain seq x y z
N MET A 1 8.92 37.98 21.37
CA MET A 1 8.30 36.64 21.46
C MET A 1 7.05 36.66 20.58
N SER A 2 6.88 35.76 19.62
CA SER A 2 5.74 35.86 18.70
C SER A 2 4.43 35.62 19.45
N ASP A 3 3.47 36.53 19.27
CA ASP A 3 2.14 36.50 19.89
C ASP A 3 1.21 35.43 19.24
N THR A 4 1.79 34.48 18.51
CA THR A 4 1.07 33.53 17.65
C THR A 4 1.29 32.09 18.09
N VAL A 5 0.20 31.36 18.29
CA VAL A 5 0.17 29.94 18.64
C VAL A 5 -0.38 29.15 17.46
N HIS A 6 0.25 28.03 17.15
CA HIS A 6 -0.16 27.13 16.08
C HIS A 6 -0.84 25.92 16.69
N ARG A 7 -2.02 25.55 16.17
CA ARG A 7 -2.68 24.28 16.48
C ARG A 7 -2.95 23.53 15.21
N PHE A 8 -2.76 22.21 15.23
CA PHE A 8 -3.12 21.36 14.09
C PHE A 8 -4.62 21.49 13.76
N LEU A 9 -4.94 21.48 12.48
CA LEU A 9 -6.30 21.43 11.99
C LEU A 9 -6.85 20.02 12.19
N LEU A 10 -7.45 19.78 13.36
CA LEU A 10 -8.03 18.49 13.73
C LEU A 10 -9.51 18.36 13.40
N VAL A 11 -10.16 19.46 13.04
CA VAL A 11 -11.58 19.50 12.65
C VAL A 11 -11.65 20.30 11.36
N GLU A 12 -12.19 19.69 10.31
CA GLU A 12 -12.35 20.36 9.03
C GLU A 12 -13.44 21.44 9.10
N PRO A 13 -13.26 22.62 8.46
CA PRO A 13 -14.29 23.66 8.42
C PRO A 13 -15.61 23.21 7.78
N ALA A 14 -15.58 22.17 6.95
CA ALA A 14 -16.78 21.54 6.41
C ALA A 14 -17.68 20.96 7.52
N ASP A 15 -17.11 20.53 8.64
CA ASP A 15 -17.82 20.14 9.87
C ASP A 15 -18.10 21.39 10.72
N MET A 16 -18.97 22.25 10.19
CA MET A 16 -19.18 23.63 10.67
C MET A 16 -19.42 23.71 12.18
N ASP A 17 -20.36 22.94 12.71
CA ASP A 17 -20.75 22.99 14.13
C ASP A 17 -19.58 22.64 15.06
N ARG A 18 -18.80 21.62 14.70
CA ARG A 18 -17.66 21.16 15.51
C ARG A 18 -16.47 22.09 15.36
N PHE A 19 -16.27 22.68 14.18
CA PHE A 19 -15.22 23.66 13.95
C PHE A 19 -15.49 24.96 14.70
N GLU A 20 -16.72 25.49 14.64
CA GLU A 20 -17.15 26.65 15.43
C GLU A 20 -16.98 26.36 16.93
N GLY A 21 -17.48 25.22 17.42
CA GLY A 21 -17.35 24.84 18.84
C GLY A 21 -15.90 24.66 19.31
N TRP A 22 -15.01 24.23 18.41
CA TRP A 22 -13.57 24.16 18.68
C TRP A 22 -12.95 25.56 18.81
N LEU A 23 -13.26 26.49 17.90
CA LEU A 23 -12.77 27.87 17.98
C LEU A 23 -13.24 28.58 19.25
N GLU A 24 -14.49 28.36 19.67
CA GLU A 24 -15.02 28.91 20.91
C GLU A 24 -14.31 28.35 22.14
N ASP A 25 -14.00 27.05 22.15
CA ASP A 25 -13.21 26.44 23.22
C ASP A 25 -11.77 26.96 23.26
N MET A 26 -11.19 27.29 22.10
CA MET A 26 -9.87 27.92 22.03
C MET A 26 -9.91 29.37 22.53
N ALA A 27 -10.92 30.16 22.18
CA ALA A 27 -11.07 31.54 22.66
C ALA A 27 -11.30 31.61 24.18
N ARG A 28 -12.05 30.65 24.75
CA ARG A 28 -12.19 30.49 26.20
C ARG A 28 -10.86 30.20 26.92
N ARG A 29 -9.83 29.76 26.20
CA ARG A 29 -8.47 29.56 26.71
C ARG A 29 -7.52 30.71 26.37
N GLY A 30 -8.04 31.83 25.87
CA GLY A 30 -7.24 32.99 25.46
C GLY A 30 -6.58 32.85 24.09
N LEU A 31 -7.04 31.92 23.24
CA LEU A 31 -6.55 31.73 21.88
C LEU A 31 -7.57 32.25 20.87
N HIS A 32 -7.32 33.42 20.31
CA HIS A 32 -8.22 34.08 19.35
C HIS A 32 -7.84 33.74 17.91
N TYR A 33 -8.81 33.35 17.09
CA TYR A 33 -8.54 32.99 15.69
C TYR A 33 -7.89 34.14 14.91
N ARG A 34 -6.83 33.85 14.15
CA ARG A 34 -6.16 34.79 13.24
C ARG A 34 -6.33 34.40 11.78
N HIS A 35 -5.82 33.24 11.38
CA HIS A 35 -5.99 32.71 10.04
C HIS A 35 -5.76 31.20 9.99
N ARG A 36 -6.25 30.57 8.92
CA ARG A 36 -6.11 29.14 8.67
C ARG A 36 -5.04 28.90 7.60
N GLY A 37 -3.97 28.20 7.96
CA GLY A 37 -3.01 27.62 7.03
C GLY A 37 -3.50 26.30 6.42
N VAL A 38 -2.61 25.54 5.79
CA VAL A 38 -2.95 24.23 5.20
C VAL A 38 -3.15 23.17 6.29
N PHE A 39 -2.19 23.04 7.20
CA PHE A 39 -2.19 22.03 8.27
C PHE A 39 -2.45 22.61 9.67
N PHE A 40 -2.28 23.93 9.82
CA PHE A 40 -2.34 24.62 11.11
C PHE A 40 -3.35 25.76 11.08
N VAL A 41 -3.99 25.98 12.22
CA VAL A 41 -4.73 27.20 12.51
C VAL A 41 -3.87 28.06 13.41
N HIS A 42 -3.74 29.32 13.01
CA HIS A 42 -2.94 30.31 13.71
C HIS A 42 -3.87 31.10 14.63
N PHE A 43 -3.52 31.11 15.90
CA PHE A 43 -4.21 31.84 16.95
C PHE A 43 -3.32 32.95 17.47
N ARG A 44 -3.92 34.08 17.86
CA ARG A 44 -3.26 35.12 18.64
C ARG A 44 -3.51 34.86 20.12
N ARG A 45 -2.49 35.00 20.97
CA ARG A 45 -2.71 34.95 22.42
C ARG A 45 -3.39 36.24 22.87
N GLY A 46 -4.37 36.10 23.74
CA GLY A 46 -5.09 37.21 24.34
C GLY A 46 -5.78 36.75 25.61
N GLU A 47 -6.63 37.61 26.14
CA GLU A 47 -7.39 37.27 27.35
C GLU A 47 -8.43 36.19 27.05
N PRO A 48 -8.64 35.23 27.98
CA PRO A 48 -9.75 34.28 27.92
C PRO A 48 -11.08 35.01 27.73
N ALA A 49 -11.80 34.69 26.66
CA ALA A 49 -13.08 35.32 26.35
C ALA A 49 -14.09 34.30 25.84
N SER A 50 -15.34 34.43 26.30
CA SER A 50 -16.46 33.67 25.76
C SER A 50 -17.02 34.42 24.55
N VAL A 51 -16.53 34.06 23.36
CA VAL A 51 -16.93 34.67 22.09
C VAL A 51 -17.73 33.67 21.26
N ARG A 52 -18.56 34.16 20.33
CA ARG A 52 -19.23 33.31 19.34
C ARG A 52 -18.50 33.36 18.00
N TYR A 53 -18.39 32.19 17.37
CA TYR A 53 -17.91 32.06 15.99
C TYR A 53 -19.00 31.53 15.08
N ARG A 54 -19.08 32.07 13.86
CA ARG A 54 -20.00 31.61 12.81
C ARG A 54 -19.30 31.49 11.47
N LEU A 55 -19.43 30.32 10.86
CA LEU A 55 -19.03 30.07 9.48
C LEU A 55 -20.20 30.39 8.56
N GLU A 56 -19.91 31.20 7.56
CA GLU A 56 -20.82 31.56 6.48
C GLU A 56 -20.22 31.19 5.12
N PRO A 57 -21.05 30.85 4.13
CA PRO A 57 -20.55 30.48 2.81
C PRO A 57 -19.83 31.67 2.16
N MET A 58 -18.71 31.39 1.50
CA MET A 58 -17.92 32.41 0.82
C MET A 58 -18.77 33.24 -0.17
N GLY A 59 -18.75 34.56 0.01
CA GLY A 59 -19.47 35.50 -0.85
C GLY A 59 -20.96 35.66 -0.56
N SER A 60 -21.47 35.11 0.55
CA SER A 60 -22.89 35.23 0.91
C SER A 60 -23.28 36.60 1.51
N LEU A 61 -22.36 37.24 2.24
CA LEU A 61 -22.59 38.50 2.96
C LEU A 61 -21.66 39.62 2.46
N TRP A 62 -21.51 39.74 1.13
CA TRP A 62 -20.64 40.75 0.50
C TRP A 62 -21.35 42.04 0.13
N SER A 63 -22.69 42.08 0.13
CA SER A 63 -23.42 43.32 -0.13
C SER A 63 -23.21 44.29 1.03
N ARG A 64 -23.18 45.60 0.73
CA ARG A 64 -23.01 46.64 1.74
C ARG A 64 -24.07 46.54 2.83
N GLU A 65 -25.33 46.31 2.45
CA GLU A 65 -26.46 46.10 3.36
C GLU A 65 -26.25 44.90 4.29
N SER A 66 -25.75 43.77 3.77
CA SER A 66 -25.47 42.59 4.59
C SER A 66 -24.34 42.82 5.58
N GLN A 67 -23.32 43.58 5.22
CA GLN A 67 -22.21 43.93 6.11
C GLN A 67 -22.64 44.92 7.19
N ASP A 68 -23.46 45.90 6.83
CA ASP A 68 -24.02 46.87 7.79
C ASP A 68 -24.99 46.17 8.77
N TYR A 69 -25.79 45.20 8.30
CA TYR A 69 -26.60 44.32 9.15
C TYR A 69 -25.74 43.49 10.12
N CYS A 70 -24.66 42.85 9.64
CA CYS A 70 -23.75 42.09 10.49
C CYS A 70 -23.12 42.97 11.58
N ARG A 71 -22.66 44.17 11.21
CA ARG A 71 -22.07 45.14 12.15
C ARG A 71 -23.10 45.65 13.15
N ALA A 72 -24.34 45.91 12.73
CA ALA A 72 -25.42 46.33 13.62
C ALA A 72 -25.72 45.27 14.70
N LEU A 73 -25.54 43.98 14.37
CA LEU A 73 -25.67 42.86 15.29
C LEU A 73 -24.37 42.55 16.09
N GLY A 74 -23.31 43.35 15.91
CA GLY A 74 -22.02 43.18 16.61
C GLY A 74 -21.12 42.06 16.05
N TRP A 75 -21.39 41.58 14.83
CA TRP A 75 -20.57 40.55 14.19
C TRP A 75 -19.43 41.16 13.36
N ASP A 76 -18.19 40.86 13.76
CA ASP A 76 -16.97 41.22 13.08
C ASP A 76 -16.53 40.14 12.09
N ARG A 77 -16.24 40.53 10.85
CA ARG A 77 -15.68 39.63 9.83
C ARG A 77 -14.18 39.43 10.07
N LEU A 78 -13.77 38.19 10.33
CA LEU A 78 -12.36 37.82 10.53
C LEU A 78 -11.64 37.38 9.25
N GLY A 79 -12.40 36.97 8.22
CA GLY A 79 -11.87 36.66 6.90
C GLY A 79 -12.11 35.23 6.46
N GLN A 80 -11.36 34.80 5.44
CA GLN A 80 -11.55 33.53 4.75
C GLN A 80 -11.04 32.33 5.56
N VAL A 81 -11.85 31.26 5.59
CA VAL A 81 -11.50 29.95 6.15
C VAL A 81 -11.58 28.90 5.03
N GLY A 82 -10.41 28.49 4.55
CA GLY A 82 -10.35 27.56 3.42
C GLY A 82 -10.91 28.18 2.14
N ARG A 83 -11.44 27.37 1.22
CA ARG A 83 -11.95 27.87 -0.07
C ARG A 83 -13.42 28.25 -0.05
N ASP A 84 -14.18 27.75 0.92
CA ASP A 84 -15.64 27.69 0.84
C ASP A 84 -16.36 28.54 1.90
N PHE A 85 -15.62 29.04 2.91
CA PHE A 85 -16.22 29.73 4.06
C PHE A 85 -15.54 31.04 4.42
N GLU A 86 -16.30 31.92 5.06
CA GLU A 86 -15.85 33.10 5.80
C GLU A 86 -16.22 32.96 7.27
N LEU A 87 -15.38 33.50 8.16
CA LEU A 87 -15.60 33.46 9.60
C LEU A 87 -16.00 34.83 10.13
N TYR A 88 -17.06 34.80 10.93
CA TYR A 88 -17.56 35.94 11.69
C TYR A 88 -17.41 35.66 13.18
N ARG A 89 -17.12 36.70 13.96
CA ARG A 89 -16.95 36.65 15.41
C ARG A 89 -17.89 37.65 16.07
N ASN A 90 -18.52 37.25 17.16
CA ASN A 90 -19.20 38.17 18.06
C ASN A 90 -18.57 38.08 19.46
N PRO A 91 -18.16 39.20 20.08
CA PRO A 91 -17.63 39.18 21.44
C PRO A 91 -18.67 38.83 22.51
N ASP A 92 -19.96 39.03 22.24
CA ASP A 92 -21.05 38.70 23.16
C ASP A 92 -21.49 37.23 22.98
N PRO A 93 -21.41 36.37 24.03
CA PRO A 93 -21.85 34.98 23.97
C PRO A 93 -23.37 34.81 23.79
N ASP A 94 -24.16 35.81 24.18
CA ASP A 94 -25.62 35.81 24.09
C ASP A 94 -26.13 36.58 22.85
N ALA A 95 -25.20 36.99 21.98
CA ALA A 95 -25.52 37.71 20.75
C ALA A 95 -26.55 36.97 19.89
N PRO A 96 -27.48 37.70 19.24
CA PRO A 96 -28.45 37.11 18.33
C PRO A 96 -27.76 36.37 17.17
N GLU A 97 -28.40 35.28 16.72
CA GLU A 97 -27.92 34.52 15.57
C GLU A 97 -27.91 35.39 14.30
N LEU A 98 -26.87 35.22 13.48
CA LEU A 98 -26.72 35.94 12.22
C LEU A 98 -27.91 35.71 11.26
N HIS A 99 -28.44 34.48 11.28
CA HIS A 99 -29.66 34.09 10.58
C HIS A 99 -30.71 33.67 11.60
N THR A 100 -31.84 34.39 11.66
CA THR A 100 -32.98 34.06 12.54
C THR A 100 -33.67 32.77 12.12
N ASP A 101 -33.66 32.45 10.82
CA ASP A 101 -34.25 31.23 10.26
C ASP A 101 -33.17 30.20 9.84
N PRO A 102 -33.13 29.01 10.46
CA PRO A 102 -32.25 27.91 10.06
C PRO A 102 -32.39 27.51 8.59
N VAL A 103 -33.57 27.64 7.99
CA VAL A 103 -33.82 27.28 6.59
C VAL A 103 -33.11 28.25 5.65
N VAL A 104 -33.12 29.55 5.95
CA VAL A 104 -32.38 30.57 5.19
C VAL A 104 -30.88 30.29 5.22
N ARG A 105 -30.33 29.92 6.39
CA ARG A 105 -28.93 29.50 6.52
C ARG A 105 -28.62 28.27 5.66
N ALA A 106 -29.53 27.28 5.62
CA ALA A 106 -29.36 26.09 4.79
C ALA A 106 -29.35 26.40 3.29
N CYS A 107 -30.14 27.40 2.86
CA CYS A 107 -30.16 27.89 1.48
C CYS A 107 -28.85 28.60 1.10
N GLY A 108 -28.27 29.39 2.00
CA GLY A 108 -26.95 30.01 1.78
C GLY A 108 -25.84 28.98 1.50
N LEU A 109 -25.95 27.78 2.09
CA LEU A 109 -24.99 26.68 1.92
C LEU A 109 -25.15 25.89 0.59
N GLU A 110 -26.07 26.26 -0.30
CA GLU A 110 -26.30 25.56 -1.57
C GLU A 110 -25.05 25.55 -2.45
N ARG A 111 -24.34 26.68 -2.54
CA ARG A 111 -23.11 26.80 -3.33
C ARG A 111 -22.04 25.85 -2.82
N VAL A 112 -21.78 25.88 -1.51
CA VAL A 112 -20.80 25.00 -0.86
C VAL A 112 -21.17 23.54 -1.07
N SER A 113 -22.46 23.19 -0.96
CA SER A 113 -22.92 21.84 -1.25
C SER A 113 -22.59 21.38 -2.67
N LYS A 114 -22.80 22.23 -3.69
CA LYS A 114 -22.50 21.85 -5.08
C LYS A 114 -21.01 21.61 -5.25
N THR A 115 -20.18 22.49 -4.70
CA THR A 115 -18.71 22.36 -4.72
C THR A 115 -18.24 21.10 -4.01
N LEU A 116 -18.78 20.78 -2.83
CA LEU A 116 -18.41 19.58 -2.09
C LEU A 116 -18.84 18.31 -2.83
N ARG A 117 -20.02 18.27 -3.46
CA ARG A 117 -20.44 17.12 -4.30
C ARG A 117 -19.52 16.93 -5.50
N LEU A 118 -19.12 18.00 -6.17
CA LEU A 118 -18.17 17.95 -7.28
C LEU A 118 -16.81 17.41 -6.81
N ARG A 119 -16.32 17.86 -5.64
CA ARG A 119 -15.08 17.31 -5.06
C ARG A 119 -15.23 15.83 -4.68
N CYS A 120 -16.36 15.43 -4.10
CA CYS A 120 -16.64 14.00 -3.84
C CYS A 120 -16.58 13.20 -5.14
N ALA A 121 -17.28 13.66 -6.18
CA ALA A 121 -17.32 12.99 -7.47
C ALA A 121 -15.92 12.92 -8.11
N ALA A 122 -15.13 14.00 -8.03
CA ALA A 122 -13.76 14.02 -8.52
C ALA A 122 -12.86 13.04 -7.76
N ILE A 123 -12.95 12.97 -6.42
CA ILE A 123 -12.19 12.02 -5.60
C ILE A 123 -12.57 10.58 -5.95
N LEU A 124 -13.87 10.28 -6.07
CA LEU A 124 -14.34 8.95 -6.45
C LEU A 124 -13.94 8.59 -7.88
N LEU A 125 -13.93 9.56 -8.81
CA LEU A 125 -13.44 9.37 -10.17
C LEU A 125 -11.93 9.09 -10.18
N CYS A 126 -11.13 9.84 -9.43
CA CYS A 126 -9.70 9.57 -9.29
C CYS A 126 -9.43 8.18 -8.72
N LEU A 127 -10.16 7.79 -7.67
CA LEU A 127 -10.08 6.44 -7.11
C LEU A 127 -10.46 5.38 -8.14
N ALA A 128 -11.55 5.58 -8.89
CA ALA A 128 -11.97 4.66 -9.93
C ALA A 128 -10.92 4.55 -11.05
N LEU A 129 -10.33 5.67 -11.47
CA LEU A 129 -9.25 5.68 -12.47
C LEU A 129 -7.98 5.01 -11.95
N TYR A 130 -7.63 5.20 -10.68
CA TYR A 130 -6.52 4.50 -10.05
C TYR A 130 -6.78 2.99 -10.00
N LEU A 131 -7.97 2.57 -9.59
CA LEU A 131 -8.34 1.14 -9.55
C LEU A 131 -8.38 0.52 -10.96
N VAL A 132 -8.89 1.25 -11.96
CA VAL A 132 -8.83 0.82 -13.36
C VAL A 132 -7.40 0.77 -13.86
N SER A 133 -6.55 1.74 -13.50
CA SER A 133 -5.12 1.72 -13.83
C SER A 133 -4.41 0.53 -13.19
N ALA A 134 -4.66 0.26 -11.91
CA ALA A 134 -4.13 -0.89 -11.21
C ALA A 134 -4.63 -2.19 -11.86
N PHE A 135 -5.92 -2.26 -12.19
CA PHE A 135 -6.53 -3.38 -12.91
C PHE A 135 -5.95 -3.59 -14.31
N LEU A 136 -5.73 -2.54 -15.09
CA LEU A 136 -5.12 -2.64 -16.42
C LEU A 136 -3.62 -2.94 -16.37
N ALA A 137 -2.95 -2.52 -15.30
CA ALA A 137 -1.60 -2.95 -15.00
C ALA A 137 -1.55 -4.44 -14.64
N MET A 138 -2.68 -5.03 -14.21
CA MET A 138 -2.86 -6.48 -14.08
C MET A 138 -2.94 -7.11 -15.47
N ARG A 139 -1.83 -7.64 -15.97
CA ARG A 139 -1.81 -8.49 -17.16
C ARG A 139 -2.41 -9.86 -16.82
N PRO A 140 -3.15 -10.49 -17.75
CA PRO A 140 -3.51 -11.90 -17.61
C PRO A 140 -2.24 -12.74 -17.43
N GLY A 141 -2.12 -13.39 -16.28
CA GLY A 141 -0.91 -14.11 -15.86
C GLY A 141 0.05 -13.34 -14.96
N ASP A 142 -0.36 -12.22 -14.37
CA ASP A 142 0.38 -11.63 -13.25
C ASP A 142 0.31 -12.51 -12.00
N PHE A 143 1.49 -12.85 -11.47
CA PHE A 143 1.72 -13.67 -10.27
C PHE A 143 1.69 -12.77 -9.03
N TRP A 144 0.51 -12.59 -8.43
CA TRP A 144 0.27 -11.64 -7.33
C TRP A 144 1.04 -12.00 -6.07
N VAL A 145 1.03 -13.28 -5.72
CA VAL A 145 1.72 -13.79 -4.55
C VAL A 145 3.22 -13.62 -4.75
N GLU A 146 3.74 -14.00 -5.91
CA GLU A 146 5.15 -13.79 -6.24
C GLU A 146 5.54 -12.31 -6.22
N ARG A 147 4.73 -11.43 -6.83
CA ARG A 147 5.00 -9.97 -6.83
C ARG A 147 4.92 -9.36 -5.44
N PHE A 148 4.00 -9.83 -4.61
CA PHE A 148 3.88 -9.41 -3.23
C PHE A 148 5.09 -9.83 -2.40
N VAL A 149 5.48 -11.10 -2.51
CA VAL A 149 6.57 -11.70 -1.76
C VAL A 149 7.94 -11.15 -2.19
N SER A 150 8.14 -10.87 -3.48
CA SER A 150 9.36 -10.24 -4.04
C SER A 150 9.46 -8.73 -3.77
N GLY A 151 8.48 -8.13 -3.08
CA GLY A 151 8.43 -6.69 -2.79
C GLY A 151 8.02 -5.82 -3.98
N SER A 152 7.80 -6.39 -5.18
CA SER A 152 7.34 -5.61 -6.34
C SER A 152 5.90 -5.09 -6.23
N ALA A 153 5.13 -5.51 -5.22
CA ALA A 153 3.79 -5.00 -4.90
C ALA A 153 3.75 -3.65 -4.14
N LEU A 154 4.90 -2.99 -3.95
CA LEU A 154 5.04 -1.68 -3.30
C LEU A 154 4.10 -0.59 -3.85
N TYR A 155 3.69 -0.69 -5.11
CA TYR A 155 2.73 0.25 -5.73
C TYR A 155 1.33 0.22 -5.11
N LEU A 156 0.98 -0.80 -4.32
CA LEU A 156 -0.29 -0.91 -3.61
C LEU A 156 -0.29 -0.15 -2.27
N PHE A 157 0.87 0.20 -1.71
CA PHE A 157 0.94 0.86 -0.40
C PHE A 157 0.36 2.29 -0.43
N PRO A 158 0.60 3.12 -1.47
CA PRO A 158 -0.07 4.41 -1.62
C PRO A 158 -1.61 4.31 -1.59
N LEU A 159 -2.20 3.22 -2.09
CA LEU A 159 -3.66 3.03 -2.09
C LEU A 159 -4.23 3.05 -0.66
N VAL A 160 -3.54 2.43 0.30
CA VAL A 160 -4.01 2.40 1.70
C VAL A 160 -4.04 3.83 2.28
N LEU A 161 -2.99 4.62 2.04
CA LEU A 161 -2.93 6.02 2.47
C LEU A 161 -4.03 6.86 1.82
N GLU A 162 -4.27 6.64 0.52
CA GLU A 162 -5.33 7.32 -0.20
C GLU A 162 -6.71 6.95 0.35
N LEU A 163 -6.98 5.67 0.62
CA LEU A 163 -8.23 5.21 1.22
C LEU A 163 -8.48 5.82 2.61
N LEU A 164 -7.45 5.93 3.46
CA LEU A 164 -7.56 6.60 4.75
C LEU A 164 -7.89 8.10 4.58
N GLY A 165 -7.26 8.77 3.62
CA GLY A 165 -7.55 10.16 3.27
C GLY A 165 -8.98 10.36 2.75
N ILE A 166 -9.45 9.48 1.87
CA ILE A 166 -10.81 9.48 1.33
C ILE A 166 -11.82 9.25 2.46
N ALA A 167 -11.58 8.30 3.37
CA ALA A 167 -12.44 8.06 4.52
C ALA A 167 -12.57 9.32 5.41
N ALA A 168 -11.46 10.03 5.67
CA ALA A 168 -11.46 11.29 6.41
C ALA A 168 -12.29 12.38 5.72
N ALA A 169 -12.13 12.51 4.39
CA ALA A 169 -12.86 13.48 3.58
C ALA A 169 -14.37 13.17 3.55
N LEU A 170 -14.74 11.90 3.30
CA LEU A 170 -16.14 11.45 3.30
C LEU A 170 -16.81 11.67 4.66
N ARG A 171 -16.10 11.42 5.77
CA ARG A 171 -16.60 11.69 7.12
C ARG A 171 -16.89 13.19 7.32
N SER A 172 -16.02 14.06 6.83
CA SER A 172 -16.19 15.51 6.90
C SER A 172 -17.36 15.99 6.01
N PHE A 173 -17.51 15.43 4.81
CA PHE A 173 -18.64 15.73 3.93
C PHE A 173 -19.96 15.22 4.49
N ALA A 174 -19.99 14.02 5.06
CA ALA A 174 -21.17 13.48 5.73
C ALA A 174 -21.61 14.36 6.91
N ALA A 175 -20.66 14.91 7.68
CA ALA A 175 -20.94 15.87 8.74
C ALA A 175 -21.60 17.15 8.17
N PHE A 176 -21.03 17.73 7.11
CA PHE A 176 -21.61 18.88 6.42
C PHE A 176 -23.05 18.63 5.94
N PHE A 177 -23.29 17.51 5.25
CA PHE A 177 -24.63 17.18 4.74
C PHE A 177 -25.63 16.89 5.87
N THR A 178 -25.16 16.34 6.98
CA THR A 178 -25.98 16.12 8.18
C THR A 178 -26.45 17.45 8.77
N ILE A 179 -25.53 18.42 8.93
CA ILE A 179 -25.85 19.76 9.44
C ILE A 179 -26.83 20.45 8.49
N ARG A 180 -26.56 20.47 7.18
CA ARG A 180 -27.45 21.10 6.20
C ARG A 180 -28.84 20.46 6.18
N ARG A 181 -28.94 19.13 6.34
CA ARG A 181 -30.24 18.44 6.44
C ARG A 181 -31.01 18.83 7.71
N ARG A 182 -30.33 19.05 8.84
CA ARG A 182 -30.94 19.53 10.09
C ARG A 182 -31.45 20.97 9.95
N LEU A 183 -30.62 21.86 9.41
CA LEU A 183 -30.99 23.26 9.16
C LEU A 183 -32.21 23.38 8.24
N ARG A 184 -32.30 22.56 7.18
CA ARG A 184 -33.48 22.50 6.30
C ARG A 184 -34.77 22.04 7.01
N ARG A 185 -34.66 21.32 8.13
CA ARG A 185 -35.81 20.90 8.95
C ARG A 185 -36.19 21.96 10.00
N GLY A 186 -35.57 23.13 9.99
CA GLY A 186 -35.79 24.18 11.00
C GLY A 186 -35.10 23.89 12.34
N VAL A 187 -34.26 22.85 12.43
CA VAL A 187 -33.56 22.51 13.68
C VAL A 187 -32.24 23.30 13.72
N PRO A 188 -32.03 24.18 14.73
CA PRO A 188 -30.80 24.95 14.85
C PRO A 188 -29.58 24.07 15.16
N SER A 189 -28.40 24.57 14.83
CA SER A 189 -27.12 23.91 15.15
C SER A 189 -26.96 23.72 16.65
N ARG A 190 -26.53 22.53 17.10
CA ARG A 190 -26.31 22.22 18.53
C ARG A 190 -24.83 22.08 18.80
N ARG A 191 -24.33 22.83 19.79
CA ARG A 191 -22.92 22.78 20.23
C ARG A 191 -22.81 21.89 21.46
N ASP A 192 -22.51 20.62 21.24
CA ASP A 192 -22.44 19.60 22.29
C ASP A 192 -21.00 19.29 22.76
N GLY A 193 -20.01 20.00 22.22
CA GLY A 193 -18.59 19.75 22.54
C GLY A 193 -18.03 18.46 21.91
N SER A 194 -18.79 17.79 21.02
CA SER A 194 -18.36 16.55 20.34
C SER A 194 -17.12 16.71 19.45
N TRP A 195 -16.66 17.94 19.22
CA TRP A 195 -15.43 18.23 18.48
C TRP A 195 -14.21 17.52 19.08
N ARG A 196 -14.15 17.32 20.41
CA ARG A 196 -13.04 16.61 21.07
C ARG A 196 -12.92 15.17 20.63
N TRP A 197 -14.06 14.48 20.51
CA TRP A 197 -14.10 13.09 20.06
C TRP A 197 -13.70 12.97 18.59
N VAL A 198 -14.19 13.89 17.74
CA VAL A 198 -13.80 13.97 16.34
C VAL A 198 -12.31 14.29 16.18
N ALA A 199 -11.77 15.21 16.98
CA ALA A 199 -10.35 15.53 16.99
C ALA A 199 -9.51 14.32 17.42
N GLY A 200 -9.92 13.58 18.46
CA GLY A 200 -9.26 12.34 18.88
C GLY A 200 -9.27 11.26 17.80
N SER A 201 -10.41 11.05 17.14
CA SER A 201 -10.53 10.13 16.00
C SER A 201 -9.63 10.54 14.83
N ASN A 202 -9.53 11.83 14.52
CA ASN A 202 -8.62 12.34 13.50
C ASN A 202 -7.15 12.20 13.87
N ILE A 203 -6.78 12.39 15.14
CA ILE A 203 -5.43 12.11 15.62
C ILE A 203 -5.12 10.63 15.42
N ALA A 204 -6.00 9.72 15.84
CA ALA A 204 -5.81 8.28 15.65
C ALA A 204 -5.62 7.91 14.17
N LEU A 205 -6.42 8.51 13.27
CA LEU A 205 -6.30 8.30 11.83
C LEU A 205 -4.98 8.83 11.26
N LEU A 206 -4.54 10.03 11.68
CA LEU A 206 -3.26 10.61 11.28
C LEU A 206 -2.08 9.80 11.82
N SER A 207 -2.16 9.31 13.06
CA SER A 207 -1.16 8.42 13.65
C SER A 207 -1.09 7.09 12.91
N LEU A 208 -2.24 6.50 12.54
CA LEU A 208 -2.30 5.28 11.75
C LEU A 208 -1.69 5.49 10.35
N ALA A 209 -2.07 6.57 9.67
CA ALA A 209 -1.52 6.91 8.37
C ALA A 209 -0.01 7.18 8.44
N GLY A 210 0.46 7.87 9.49
CA GLY A 210 1.89 8.12 9.73
C GLY A 210 2.67 6.83 10.01
N ALA A 211 2.14 5.95 10.85
CA ALA A 211 2.74 4.64 11.13
C ALA A 211 2.80 3.77 9.86
N PHE A 212 1.73 3.75 9.07
CA PHE A 212 1.70 3.01 7.81
C PHE A 212 2.67 3.60 6.78
N LEU A 213 2.80 4.93 6.71
CA LEU A 213 3.79 5.59 5.86
C LEU A 213 5.22 5.22 6.25
N LEU A 214 5.54 5.25 7.56
CA LEU A 214 6.85 4.83 8.05
C LEU A 214 7.13 3.36 7.76
N PHE A 215 6.14 2.49 7.97
CA PHE A 215 6.23 1.08 7.59
C PHE A 215 6.46 0.91 6.09
N SER A 216 5.76 1.68 5.25
CA SER A 216 5.91 1.64 3.79
C SER A 216 7.31 2.07 3.35
N ILE A 217 7.85 3.12 3.95
CA ILE A 217 9.21 3.60 3.70
C ILE A 217 10.24 2.54 4.15
N TRP A 218 10.07 1.99 5.35
CA TRP A 218 10.95 0.93 5.85
C TRP A 218 10.92 -0.29 4.93
N PHE A 219 9.73 -0.77 4.54
CA PHE A 219 9.57 -1.91 3.66
C PHE A 219 10.21 -1.65 2.29
N PHE A 220 9.99 -0.47 1.72
CA PHE A 220 10.64 -0.05 0.47
C PHE A 220 12.16 -0.10 0.61
N CYS A 221 12.73 0.54 1.63
CA CYS A 221 14.18 0.51 1.86
C CYS A 221 14.68 -0.92 2.02
N ALA A 222 14.00 -1.75 2.81
CA ALA A 222 14.37 -3.14 3.05
C ALA A 222 14.29 -4.02 1.79
N SER A 223 13.41 -3.72 0.83
CA SER A 223 13.35 -4.40 -0.47
C SER A 223 14.47 -3.99 -1.43
N PHE A 224 15.06 -2.81 -1.27
CA PHE A 224 16.15 -2.29 -2.11
C PHE A 224 17.54 -2.51 -1.51
N THR A 225 17.65 -2.63 -0.19
CA THR A 225 18.86 -3.11 0.49
C THR A 225 18.91 -4.63 0.36
N ASN A 226 19.18 -5.12 -0.85
CA ASN A 226 19.41 -6.54 -1.08
C ASN A 226 20.83 -6.88 -0.59
N ASP A 227 20.95 -7.34 0.65
CA ASP A 227 22.20 -7.88 1.23
C ASP A 227 22.44 -9.34 0.78
N GLY A 228 21.98 -9.66 -0.43
CA GLY A 228 22.25 -10.92 -1.09
C GLY A 228 23.69 -11.00 -1.60
N TRP A 229 24.11 -12.20 -1.97
CA TRP A 229 25.40 -12.46 -2.57
C TRP A 229 25.20 -13.32 -3.82
N GLU A 230 26.18 -13.31 -4.70
CA GLU A 230 26.15 -14.10 -5.93
C GLU A 230 27.55 -14.58 -6.29
N GLY A 231 27.65 -15.71 -6.97
CA GLY A 231 28.94 -16.28 -7.35
C GLY A 231 28.85 -17.58 -8.13
N GLU A 232 29.99 -17.98 -8.70
CA GLU A 232 30.17 -19.26 -9.38
C GLU A 232 30.15 -20.40 -8.37
N LEU A 233 29.53 -21.53 -8.73
CA LEU A 233 29.33 -22.65 -7.78
C LEU A 233 30.64 -23.17 -7.17
N ASP A 234 31.72 -23.16 -7.96
CA ASP A 234 33.05 -23.64 -7.54
C ASP A 234 33.81 -22.65 -6.63
N LEU A 235 33.40 -21.37 -6.61
CA LEU A 235 34.09 -20.30 -5.88
C LEU A 235 33.36 -19.86 -4.61
N VAL A 236 32.10 -20.27 -4.44
CA VAL A 236 31.26 -19.86 -3.33
C VAL A 236 31.58 -20.67 -2.08
N SER A 237 31.89 -19.97 -0.99
CA SER A 237 32.12 -20.59 0.33
C SER A 237 30.89 -20.57 1.25
N GLU A 238 29.90 -19.74 0.95
CA GLU A 238 28.65 -19.65 1.71
C GLU A 238 27.79 -20.90 1.51
N PRO A 239 27.05 -21.39 2.53
CA PRO A 239 26.15 -22.51 2.35
C PRO A 239 24.93 -22.11 1.51
N TYR A 240 24.55 -22.96 0.55
CA TYR A 240 23.37 -22.81 -0.28
C TYR A 240 22.70 -24.17 -0.53
N PRO A 241 21.38 -24.21 -0.78
CA PRO A 241 20.71 -25.45 -1.17
C PRO A 241 21.14 -25.80 -2.59
N ILE A 242 21.47 -27.06 -2.86
CA ILE A 242 21.82 -27.53 -4.20
C ILE A 242 21.31 -28.95 -4.42
N LEU A 243 20.75 -29.17 -5.61
CA LEU A 243 20.56 -30.51 -6.18
C LEU A 243 21.63 -30.67 -7.24
N GLU A 244 22.63 -31.49 -6.94
CA GLU A 244 23.79 -31.71 -7.81
C GLU A 244 23.36 -32.37 -9.12
N LEU A 245 23.47 -31.63 -10.23
CA LEU A 245 23.10 -32.14 -11.56
C LEU A 245 23.96 -33.36 -11.94
N ARG A 246 25.25 -33.34 -11.60
CA ARG A 246 26.15 -34.50 -11.80
C ARG A 246 25.67 -35.74 -11.04
N GLY A 247 25.16 -35.55 -9.83
CA GLY A 247 24.61 -36.64 -9.01
C GLY A 247 23.30 -37.20 -9.55
N LEU A 248 22.50 -36.35 -10.21
CA LEU A 248 21.27 -36.74 -10.89
C LEU A 248 21.54 -37.53 -12.18
N GLU A 249 22.45 -37.04 -13.04
CA GLU A 249 22.83 -37.72 -14.28
C GLU A 249 23.57 -39.04 -14.01
N GLY A 250 24.41 -39.09 -12.98
CA GLY A 250 25.15 -40.29 -12.60
C GLY A 250 26.24 -40.73 -13.60
N ASP A 251 26.50 -39.92 -14.64
CA ASP A 251 27.51 -40.18 -15.65
C ASP A 251 28.80 -39.37 -15.34
N PRO A 252 29.95 -40.05 -15.08
CA PRO A 252 31.20 -39.38 -14.78
C PRO A 252 31.88 -38.72 -16.00
N SER A 253 31.39 -38.96 -17.22
CA SER A 253 31.92 -38.35 -18.44
C SER A 253 31.43 -36.92 -18.68
N LEU A 254 30.38 -36.49 -17.96
CA LEU A 254 29.82 -35.15 -18.08
C LEU A 254 30.67 -34.14 -17.31
N GLU A 255 31.12 -33.10 -18.02
CA GLU A 255 31.88 -31.99 -17.48
C GLU A 255 31.00 -30.74 -17.32
N ALA A 256 31.40 -29.81 -16.46
CA ALA A 256 30.68 -28.55 -16.29
C ALA A 256 30.84 -27.71 -17.56
N ALA A 257 29.72 -27.39 -18.21
CA ALA A 257 29.72 -26.56 -19.39
C ALA A 257 29.94 -25.10 -18.98
N THR A 258 30.87 -24.40 -19.64
CA THR A 258 31.14 -22.98 -19.38
C THR A 258 30.44 -22.11 -20.41
N SER A 259 30.09 -20.87 -20.05
CA SER A 259 29.53 -19.89 -20.97
C SER A 259 30.63 -19.03 -21.59
N PRO A 260 31.11 -19.30 -22.82
CA PRO A 260 32.30 -18.63 -23.36
C PRO A 260 32.06 -17.12 -23.51
N THR A 261 30.85 -16.76 -23.95
CA THR A 261 30.46 -15.35 -24.16
C THR A 261 30.40 -14.56 -22.85
N PHE A 262 29.92 -15.16 -21.76
CA PHE A 262 29.87 -14.49 -20.46
C PHE A 262 31.25 -14.39 -19.84
N LEU A 263 32.06 -15.46 -19.92
CA LEU A 263 33.43 -15.46 -19.44
C LEU A 263 34.27 -14.37 -20.12
N GLU A 264 34.18 -14.25 -21.45
CA GLU A 264 34.92 -13.24 -22.21
C GLU A 264 34.49 -11.80 -21.88
N ARG A 265 33.19 -11.59 -21.67
CA ARG A 265 32.64 -10.23 -21.52
C ARG A 265 32.62 -9.72 -20.08
N PHE A 266 32.36 -10.60 -19.12
CA PHE A 266 32.14 -10.24 -17.73
C PHE A 266 33.13 -10.90 -16.76
N GLY A 267 33.93 -11.85 -17.23
CA GLY A 267 34.97 -12.50 -16.43
C GLY A 267 34.46 -13.55 -15.45
N TYR A 268 33.21 -14.02 -15.60
CA TYR A 268 32.64 -15.09 -14.78
C TYR A 268 31.77 -16.05 -15.61
N ASP A 269 31.57 -17.28 -15.11
CA ASP A 269 30.69 -18.29 -15.74
C ASP A 269 29.23 -18.14 -15.29
N ALA A 270 28.33 -17.91 -16.25
CA ALA A 270 26.89 -17.84 -15.99
C ALA A 270 26.17 -19.20 -16.07
N HIS A 271 26.83 -20.25 -16.58
CA HIS A 271 26.24 -21.58 -16.70
C HIS A 271 26.27 -22.37 -15.37
N ASN A 272 27.17 -22.03 -14.45
CA ASN A 272 27.26 -22.66 -13.13
C ASN A 272 27.34 -21.58 -12.06
N TYR A 273 26.17 -21.05 -11.70
CA TYR A 273 26.07 -19.83 -10.92
C TYR A 273 24.94 -19.88 -9.90
N VAL A 274 25.14 -19.20 -8.76
CA VAL A 274 24.13 -19.04 -7.71
C VAL A 274 23.90 -17.57 -7.41
N HIS A 275 22.64 -17.18 -7.32
CA HIS A 275 22.22 -15.90 -6.79
C HIS A 275 21.43 -16.10 -5.50
N CYS A 276 21.88 -15.49 -4.41
CA CYS A 276 21.13 -15.37 -3.17
C CYS A 276 20.51 -13.97 -3.10
N ARG A 277 19.19 -13.90 -2.89
CA ARG A 277 18.47 -12.63 -2.66
C ARG A 277 17.65 -12.71 -1.38
N ARG A 278 17.49 -11.57 -0.70
CA ARG A 278 16.69 -11.46 0.52
C ARG A 278 15.68 -10.33 0.40
N TYR A 279 14.43 -10.61 0.77
CA TYR A 279 13.34 -9.64 0.79
C TYR A 279 12.57 -9.72 2.14
N PRO A 280 11.84 -8.68 2.56
CA PRO A 280 11.13 -8.72 3.86
C PRO A 280 10.13 -9.88 4.02
N LEU A 281 9.46 -10.29 2.94
CA LEU A 281 8.48 -11.38 2.94
C LEU A 281 9.04 -12.71 2.41
N LEU A 282 10.21 -12.66 1.79
CA LEU A 282 10.95 -13.80 1.29
C LEU A 282 12.32 -13.79 1.97
N SER A 283 12.39 -14.51 3.09
CA SER A 283 13.55 -14.48 3.97
C SER A 283 14.83 -14.78 3.21
N GLU A 284 14.78 -15.78 2.32
CA GLU A 284 15.89 -16.21 1.47
C GLU A 284 15.36 -16.75 0.13
N GLN A 285 15.97 -16.30 -0.97
CA GLN A 285 15.82 -16.81 -2.33
C GLN A 285 17.17 -17.33 -2.79
N TYR A 286 17.21 -18.53 -3.34
CA TYR A 286 18.36 -19.02 -4.09
C TYR A 286 17.92 -19.34 -5.51
N GLU A 287 18.60 -18.78 -6.49
CA GLU A 287 18.49 -19.14 -7.91
C GLU A 287 19.81 -19.83 -8.27
N VAL A 288 19.77 -21.13 -8.58
CA VAL A 288 20.96 -21.94 -8.89
C VAL A 288 20.82 -22.49 -10.30
N THR A 289 21.82 -22.22 -11.14
CA THR A 289 21.87 -22.67 -12.53
C THR A 289 23.05 -23.62 -12.69
N GLN A 290 22.82 -24.78 -13.29
CA GLN A 290 23.85 -25.78 -13.60
C GLN A 290 23.71 -26.26 -15.04
N PHE A 291 24.83 -26.35 -15.75
CA PHE A 291 24.91 -26.98 -17.08
C PHE A 291 26.06 -27.98 -17.12
N LEU A 292 25.80 -29.14 -17.70
CA LEU A 292 26.85 -30.09 -18.05
C LEU A 292 26.91 -30.31 -19.57
N THR A 293 28.01 -30.88 -20.03
CA THR A 293 28.22 -31.28 -21.42
C THR A 293 29.08 -32.55 -21.48
N ASP A 294 28.83 -33.41 -22.46
CA ASP A 294 29.72 -34.51 -22.83
C ASP A 294 30.78 -34.10 -23.89
N GLY A 295 30.84 -32.80 -24.23
CA GLY A 295 31.63 -32.27 -25.33
C GLY A 295 31.03 -32.52 -26.73
N GLY A 296 29.84 -33.12 -26.79
CA GLY A 296 29.07 -33.43 -27.99
C GLY A 296 27.69 -32.75 -27.98
N ASP A 297 26.65 -33.54 -28.30
CA ASP A 297 25.29 -33.03 -28.48
C ASP A 297 24.43 -33.08 -27.20
N TYR A 298 24.94 -33.68 -26.11
CA TYR A 298 24.17 -33.83 -24.87
C TYR A 298 24.58 -32.77 -23.83
N GLU A 299 23.68 -31.82 -23.60
CA GLU A 299 23.88 -30.71 -22.66
C GLU A 299 22.72 -30.64 -21.65
N PRO A 300 22.72 -31.47 -20.59
CA PRO A 300 21.68 -31.39 -19.57
C PRO A 300 21.83 -30.11 -18.75
N ARG A 301 20.69 -29.51 -18.41
CA ARG A 301 20.59 -28.30 -17.61
C ARG A 301 19.65 -28.53 -16.44
N LEU A 302 19.96 -27.87 -15.31
CA LEU A 302 19.07 -27.75 -14.17
C LEU A 302 19.07 -26.30 -13.66
N ASP A 303 17.90 -25.66 -13.74
CA ASP A 303 17.62 -24.43 -13.02
C ASP A 303 16.84 -24.77 -11.75
N MET A 304 17.25 -24.20 -10.62
CA MET A 304 16.56 -24.32 -9.34
C MET A 304 16.24 -22.94 -8.78
N GLU A 305 15.00 -22.77 -8.34
CA GLU A 305 14.62 -21.67 -7.47
C GLU A 305 14.15 -22.22 -6.13
N TRP A 306 14.83 -21.83 -5.06
CA TRP A 306 14.47 -22.17 -3.69
C TRP A 306 14.05 -20.90 -2.96
N ARG A 307 12.88 -20.91 -2.33
CA ARG A 307 12.26 -19.73 -1.72
C ARG A 307 11.76 -20.05 -0.31
N ARG A 308 12.30 -19.37 0.71
CA ARG A 308 11.79 -19.43 2.09
C ARG A 308 10.90 -18.23 2.39
N LEU A 309 9.65 -18.48 2.74
CA LEU A 309 8.66 -17.44 3.03
C LEU A 309 8.61 -17.12 4.51
N SER A 310 8.54 -15.83 4.83
CA SER A 310 8.30 -15.35 6.21
C SER A 310 6.86 -15.66 6.67
N LEU A 311 5.94 -15.85 5.71
CA LEU A 311 4.51 -16.10 5.93
C LEU A 311 4.12 -17.48 5.33
N PRO A 312 4.01 -18.54 6.14
CA PRO A 312 3.81 -19.91 5.63
C PRO A 312 2.53 -20.10 4.79
N PHE A 313 1.47 -19.34 5.09
CA PHE A 313 0.20 -19.45 4.37
C PHE A 313 0.27 -19.00 2.90
N LEU A 314 1.35 -18.31 2.50
CA LEU A 314 1.59 -17.91 1.12
C LEU A 314 2.28 -19.01 0.29
N ALA A 315 2.76 -20.09 0.91
CA ALA A 315 3.51 -21.15 0.22
C ALA A 315 2.68 -21.88 -0.83
N SER A 316 1.48 -22.37 -0.47
CA SER A 316 0.61 -23.05 -1.44
C SER A 316 0.12 -22.11 -2.55
N PRO A 317 -0.36 -20.88 -2.27
CA PRO A 317 -0.71 -19.94 -3.33
C PRO A 317 0.46 -19.59 -4.26
N LEU A 318 1.68 -19.45 -3.72
CA LEU A 318 2.88 -19.24 -4.53
C LEU A 318 3.17 -20.45 -5.42
N LEU A 319 3.08 -21.66 -4.89
CA LEU A 319 3.28 -22.90 -5.66
C LEU A 319 2.32 -22.94 -6.85
N ASP A 320 1.03 -22.66 -6.63
CA ASP A 320 0.01 -22.67 -7.69
C ASP A 320 0.33 -21.60 -8.77
N GLU A 321 0.79 -20.42 -8.35
CA GLU A 321 1.24 -19.36 -9.27
C GLU A 321 2.47 -19.79 -10.08
N LEU A 322 3.47 -20.43 -9.46
CA LEU A 322 4.67 -20.90 -10.16
C LEU A 322 4.35 -22.03 -11.14
N VAL A 323 3.48 -22.98 -10.77
CA VAL A 323 2.97 -24.01 -11.68
C VAL A 323 2.34 -23.35 -12.89
N TYR A 324 1.44 -22.39 -12.67
CA TYR A 324 0.80 -21.66 -13.77
C TYR A 324 1.82 -20.86 -14.61
N ARG A 325 2.81 -20.22 -13.97
CA ARG A 325 3.85 -19.42 -14.63
C ARG A 325 4.69 -20.21 -15.61
N TYR A 326 5.21 -21.34 -15.13
CA TYR A 326 6.27 -22.07 -15.82
C TYR A 326 5.74 -23.17 -16.74
N THR A 327 4.45 -23.47 -16.68
CA THR A 327 3.79 -24.43 -17.58
C THR A 327 2.77 -23.76 -18.51
N GLU A 328 2.24 -22.59 -18.14
CA GLU A 328 1.05 -21.98 -18.75
C GLU A 328 -0.10 -22.99 -18.97
N TYR A 329 -0.21 -24.01 -18.10
CA TYR A 329 -1.04 -25.20 -18.35
C TYR A 329 -2.50 -24.88 -18.68
N ASN A 330 -3.11 -23.88 -18.04
CA ASN A 330 -4.51 -23.51 -18.35
C ASN A 330 -4.68 -22.89 -19.75
N ARG A 331 -3.59 -22.43 -20.37
CA ARG A 331 -3.56 -21.82 -21.70
C ARG A 331 -3.09 -22.81 -22.77
N PHE A 332 -2.14 -23.68 -22.44
CA PHE A 332 -1.56 -24.68 -23.33
C PHE A 332 -1.53 -26.07 -22.67
N PRO A 333 -2.71 -26.69 -22.43
CA PRO A 333 -2.79 -27.96 -21.69
C PRO A 333 -2.13 -29.13 -22.42
N ASP A 334 -1.92 -29.02 -23.73
CA ASP A 334 -1.30 -30.05 -24.55
C ASP A 334 0.25 -30.04 -24.50
N GLU A 335 0.86 -29.04 -23.87
CA GLU A 335 2.34 -28.94 -23.78
C GLU A 335 2.92 -29.73 -22.62
N TYR A 336 2.19 -29.83 -21.51
CA TYR A 336 2.64 -30.47 -20.28
C TYR A 336 1.60 -31.45 -19.73
N ILE A 337 2.07 -32.62 -19.31
CA ILE A 337 1.30 -33.50 -18.41
C ILE A 337 1.63 -33.08 -16.98
N VAL A 338 0.68 -32.42 -16.33
CA VAL A 338 0.80 -31.99 -14.93
C VAL A 338 0.17 -33.04 -14.03
N SER A 339 0.93 -33.52 -13.05
CA SER A 339 0.52 -34.55 -12.09
C SER A 339 0.90 -34.13 -10.67
N GLU A 340 -0.01 -34.32 -9.73
CA GLU A 340 0.33 -34.22 -8.31
C GLU A 340 1.00 -35.52 -7.86
N LEU A 341 2.09 -35.38 -7.11
CA LEU A 341 2.89 -36.47 -6.59
C LEU A 341 2.83 -36.46 -5.06
N VAL A 342 2.96 -37.65 -4.47
CA VAL A 342 3.17 -37.80 -3.03
C VAL A 342 4.65 -38.11 -2.82
N LEU A 343 5.42 -37.10 -2.42
CA LEU A 343 6.83 -37.23 -2.12
C LEU A 343 7.07 -37.14 -0.60
N PRO A 344 7.89 -38.01 -0.02
CA PRO A 344 8.17 -37.98 1.41
C PRO A 344 8.90 -36.70 1.79
N GLY A 345 8.43 -36.03 2.85
CA GLY A 345 9.01 -34.77 3.34
C GLY A 345 8.46 -33.49 2.70
N PHE A 346 7.47 -33.62 1.80
CA PHE A 346 6.80 -32.49 1.15
C PHE A 346 5.30 -32.51 1.43
N ASP A 347 4.73 -31.32 1.66
CA ASP A 347 3.29 -31.14 1.84
C ASP A 347 2.55 -31.23 0.51
N ARG A 348 3.17 -30.70 -0.56
CA ARG A 348 2.67 -30.78 -1.94
C ARG A 348 3.84 -30.95 -2.90
N ALA A 349 3.64 -31.75 -3.93
CA ALA A 349 4.55 -31.89 -5.05
C ALA A 349 3.77 -31.97 -6.35
N VAL A 350 4.20 -31.22 -7.35
CA VAL A 350 3.59 -31.18 -8.69
C VAL A 350 4.69 -31.40 -9.71
N LEU A 351 4.55 -32.42 -10.55
CA LEU A 351 5.45 -32.69 -11.67
C LEU A 351 4.74 -32.33 -12.97
N ALA A 352 5.37 -31.46 -13.76
CA ALA A 352 4.96 -31.16 -15.12
C ALA A 352 6.01 -31.71 -16.09
N ALA A 353 5.66 -32.77 -16.80
CA ALA A 353 6.52 -33.37 -17.82
C ALA A 353 6.15 -32.84 -19.21
N GLY A 354 7.15 -32.42 -19.98
CA GLY A 354 6.95 -31.93 -21.35
C GLY A 354 6.50 -33.04 -22.30
N ASN A 355 5.50 -32.76 -23.15
CA ASN A 355 4.98 -33.74 -24.11
C ASN A 355 5.86 -33.93 -25.35
N ARG A 356 6.72 -32.96 -25.68
CA ARG A 356 7.50 -32.95 -26.94
C ARG A 356 9.01 -32.96 -26.77
N TRP A 357 9.50 -32.48 -25.63
CA TRP A 357 10.92 -32.41 -25.28
C TRP A 357 11.09 -33.06 -23.89
N PRO A 358 12.21 -33.75 -23.62
CA PRO A 358 12.44 -34.54 -22.40
C PRO A 358 12.53 -33.72 -21.09
N GLY A 359 12.14 -32.44 -21.10
CA GLY A 359 12.19 -31.57 -19.94
C GLY A 359 11.13 -31.89 -18.88
N GLN A 360 11.53 -31.83 -17.63
CA GLN A 360 10.70 -32.01 -16.44
C GLN A 360 10.77 -30.78 -15.55
N LYS A 361 9.60 -30.33 -15.10
CA LYS A 361 9.48 -29.26 -14.11
C LYS A 361 8.86 -29.79 -12.84
N LEU A 362 9.55 -29.63 -11.71
CA LEU A 362 9.07 -30.10 -10.41
C LEU A 362 8.87 -28.92 -9.47
N PHE A 363 7.68 -28.85 -8.90
CA PHE A 363 7.28 -27.82 -7.95
C PHE A 363 7.01 -28.48 -6.61
N LEU A 364 7.67 -28.03 -5.56
CA LEU A 364 7.64 -28.65 -4.24
C LEU A 364 7.30 -27.62 -3.18
N GLN A 365 6.54 -28.05 -2.17
CA GLN A 365 6.23 -27.28 -0.98
C GLN A 365 6.58 -28.09 0.26
N ALA A 366 7.37 -27.51 1.16
CA ALA A 366 7.65 -28.06 2.49
C ALA A 366 7.50 -26.94 3.54
N GLY A 367 6.38 -26.92 4.24
CA GLY A 367 6.01 -25.88 5.19
C GLY A 367 5.94 -24.50 4.53
N ASN A 368 6.90 -23.64 4.88
CA ASN A 368 7.06 -22.29 4.34
C ASN A 368 8.12 -22.20 3.22
N VAL A 369 8.68 -23.32 2.78
CA VAL A 369 9.65 -23.39 1.68
C VAL A 369 8.92 -23.84 0.42
N VAL A 370 9.18 -23.13 -0.69
CA VAL A 370 8.71 -23.46 -2.03
C VAL A 370 9.93 -23.63 -2.93
N ILE A 371 9.97 -24.73 -3.68
CA ILE A 371 11.09 -25.09 -4.55
C ILE A 371 10.55 -25.32 -5.96
N TYR A 372 11.23 -24.75 -6.94
CA TYR A 372 11.00 -24.99 -8.36
C TYR A 372 12.28 -25.54 -8.99
N LEU A 373 12.13 -26.57 -9.81
CA LEU A 373 13.21 -27.21 -10.56
C LEU A 373 12.79 -27.29 -12.03
N ASP A 374 13.65 -26.84 -12.94
CA ASP A 374 13.50 -26.98 -14.40
C ASP A 374 14.68 -27.78 -14.93
N TYR A 375 14.43 -29.03 -15.34
CA TYR A 375 15.45 -29.98 -15.75
C TYR A 375 15.24 -30.37 -17.22
N SER A 376 16.31 -30.39 -18.00
CA SER A 376 16.26 -30.70 -19.45
C SER A 376 16.98 -31.97 -19.88
N GLY A 377 17.53 -32.76 -18.95
CA GLY A 377 18.23 -34.00 -19.27
C GLY A 377 17.32 -35.21 -19.43
N THR A 378 17.92 -36.41 -19.50
CA THR A 378 17.20 -37.67 -19.81
C THR A 378 16.79 -38.49 -18.60
N GLN A 379 17.26 -38.15 -17.40
CA GLN A 379 16.94 -38.88 -16.17
C GLN A 379 15.55 -38.52 -15.64
N ASP A 380 15.02 -39.30 -14.70
CA ASP A 380 13.80 -38.95 -13.97
C ASP A 380 14.16 -38.07 -12.77
N LEU A 381 13.62 -36.85 -12.72
CA LEU A 381 13.89 -35.87 -11.67
C LEU A 381 13.42 -36.34 -10.28
N THR A 382 12.49 -37.29 -10.25
CA THR A 382 11.93 -37.88 -9.03
C THR A 382 12.66 -39.16 -8.58
N ALA A 383 13.58 -39.69 -9.37
CA ALA A 383 14.26 -40.96 -9.10
C ALA A 383 15.21 -40.93 -7.89
N ARG A 384 15.61 -39.74 -7.44
CA ARG A 384 16.54 -39.52 -6.32
C ARG A 384 15.88 -38.73 -5.19
N PRO A 385 14.89 -39.31 -4.48
CA PRO A 385 14.12 -38.61 -3.44
C PRO A 385 14.99 -38.12 -2.28
N GLU A 386 16.15 -38.73 -2.04
CA GLU A 386 17.12 -38.29 -1.04
C GLU A 386 17.74 -36.93 -1.36
N LEU A 387 17.95 -36.60 -2.64
CA LEU A 387 18.45 -35.29 -3.06
C LEU A 387 17.37 -34.22 -2.86
N LEU A 388 16.12 -34.54 -3.18
CA LEU A 388 14.98 -33.65 -2.96
C LEU A 388 14.76 -33.40 -1.45
N ALA A 389 14.82 -34.44 -0.63
CA ALA A 389 14.67 -34.32 0.82
C ALA A 389 15.75 -33.43 1.45
N ALA A 390 16.99 -33.46 0.93
CA ALA A 390 18.06 -32.58 1.38
C ALA A 390 17.73 -31.09 1.13
N LEU A 391 17.11 -30.76 0.00
CA LEU A 391 16.68 -29.38 -0.30
C LEU A 391 15.60 -28.87 0.69
N ALA A 392 14.68 -29.74 1.10
CA ALA A 392 13.63 -29.39 2.06
C ALA A 392 14.18 -29.16 3.47
N GLN A 393 15.26 -29.86 3.83
CA GLN A 393 15.89 -29.81 5.14
C GLN A 393 16.98 -28.73 5.25
N PHE A 394 17.34 -28.09 4.14
CA PHE A 394 18.35 -27.04 4.14
C PHE A 394 17.98 -25.92 5.14
N ASP A 395 18.88 -25.65 6.08
CA ASP A 395 18.82 -24.53 7.00
C ASP A 395 20.11 -23.73 6.79
N GLY A 396 20.00 -22.52 6.23
CA GLY A 396 21.15 -21.68 5.83
C GLY A 396 21.90 -21.04 6.99
N ARG A 397 22.04 -21.76 8.12
CA ARG A 397 22.66 -21.29 9.36
C ARG A 397 24.15 -21.57 9.46
#